data_AF-A0A366KB37-F1
#
_entry.id   AF-A0A366KB37-F1
#
_cell.length_a   1.000
_cell.length_b   1.000
_cell.length_c   1.000
_cell.angle_alpha   90.00
_cell.angle_beta   90.00
_cell.angle_gamma   90.00
#
_symmetry.space_group_name_H-M   'P 1'
#
loop_
_entity.id
_entity.type
_entity.pdbx_description
1 polymer ?
#
loop_
_entity_poly.entity_id
_entity_poly.type
_entity_poly.pdbx_seq_one_letter_code
_entity_poly.pdbx_strand_id
1 'polypeptide(L)'
;MKPEEAADDEEVLRQVGAPLKSLATAAMLKAQGSAASSQASSATDADRSRRESEEIATRKAALQATSRADLETVFSPDWIDRADAHEIYTKLQEAAAWRSEDTRCAQAYARIEESVSDRYGVRPSTYQDEIALAAGLENGHEKRGRANDMRADAAALDDENKALLDQADLQDQLANSAIDQEDKRQLEEDRDQALQEAAIAGQDEEQLDAEAERLHNAGLEDEQVQGAMRVEVTHTKDVNRAVKAGENQKRGHTRRRSRNRAKSRASAKTMSRGR
;
A
#
# COMPACT_ATOMS: atom_id res chain seq x y z
N MET A 1 -75.46 0.03 51.34
CA MET A 1 -74.90 0.14 49.98
C MET A 1 -73.99 1.36 49.93
N LYS A 2 -72.66 1.13 49.85
CA LYS A 2 -71.73 1.90 49.00
C LYS A 2 -71.84 1.33 47.56
N PRO A 3 -71.15 1.82 46.51
CA PRO A 3 -70.27 2.98 46.28
C PRO A 3 -70.81 3.83 45.08
N GLU A 4 -70.20 4.87 44.47
CA GLU A 4 -68.92 5.04 43.73
C GLU A 4 -68.72 6.56 43.50
N GLU A 5 -67.58 7.13 43.92
CA GLU A 5 -66.46 7.55 43.03
C GLU A 5 -66.89 8.70 42.11
N ALA A 6 -66.53 9.97 42.31
CA ALA A 6 -65.30 10.55 42.88
C ALA A 6 -64.02 10.05 42.18
N ALA A 7 -64.06 10.09 40.86
CA ALA A 7 -62.95 10.17 39.91
C ALA A 7 -63.55 11.03 38.76
N ASP A 8 -63.07 12.23 38.42
CA ASP A 8 -61.99 12.36 37.43
C ASP A 8 -61.57 13.83 37.16
N ASP A 9 -61.91 14.81 38.01
CA ASP A 9 -61.62 16.23 37.71
C ASP A 9 -60.53 16.87 38.60
N GLU A 10 -59.68 16.04 39.25
CA GLU A 10 -58.54 16.52 40.05
C GLU A 10 -57.16 16.34 39.37
N GLU A 11 -57.08 15.88 38.12
CA GLU A 11 -55.79 15.51 37.48
C GLU A 11 -55.46 16.16 36.13
N VAL A 12 -55.96 17.38 35.84
CA VAL A 12 -55.57 18.11 34.60
C VAL A 12 -54.98 19.52 34.84
N LEU A 13 -54.75 19.92 36.10
CA LEU A 13 -54.01 21.17 36.42
C LEU A 13 -52.61 20.93 37.00
N ARG A 14 -51.93 19.86 36.60
CA ARG A 14 -50.60 19.50 37.11
C ARG A 14 -49.42 19.77 36.17
N GLN A 15 -49.57 20.54 35.09
CA GLN A 15 -48.47 20.64 34.12
C GLN A 15 -48.32 21.97 33.35
N VAL A 16 -48.40 23.12 34.02
CA VAL A 16 -47.69 24.35 33.57
C VAL A 16 -47.31 25.16 34.80
N GLY A 17 -46.03 25.19 35.17
CA GLY A 17 -45.60 25.98 36.33
C GLY A 17 -44.14 25.82 36.74
N ALA A 18 -43.20 26.16 35.86
CA ALA A 18 -41.88 26.64 36.28
C ALA A 18 -41.81 28.16 36.03
N PRO A 19 -40.82 28.92 36.53
CA PRO A 19 -40.27 29.01 37.88
C PRO A 19 -40.12 30.48 38.33
N LEU A 20 -40.66 30.90 39.48
CA LEU A 20 -40.36 32.25 40.05
C LEU A 20 -40.25 32.22 41.58
N LYS A 21 -39.40 31.33 42.10
CA LYS A 21 -39.01 31.30 43.54
C LYS A 21 -37.52 31.63 43.76
N SER A 22 -36.89 32.37 42.85
CA SER A 22 -35.47 32.80 42.99
C SER A 22 -35.25 34.30 43.17
N LEU A 23 -36.31 35.11 43.33
CA LEU A 23 -36.17 36.58 43.47
C LEU A 23 -36.66 37.17 44.80
N ALA A 24 -37.20 36.35 45.72
CA ALA A 24 -37.63 36.84 47.04
C ALA A 24 -36.55 36.72 48.13
N THR A 25 -35.50 35.92 47.93
CA THR A 25 -34.45 35.68 48.94
C THR A 25 -33.26 36.65 48.85
N ALA A 26 -33.23 37.54 47.86
CA ALA A 26 -32.12 38.48 47.64
C ALA A 26 -32.32 39.87 48.27
N ALA A 27 -33.47 40.16 48.88
CA ALA A 27 -33.83 41.53 49.29
C ALA A 27 -34.03 41.76 50.80
N MET A 28 -33.87 40.75 51.67
CA MET A 28 -34.30 40.86 53.08
C MET A 28 -33.17 41.02 54.11
N LEU A 29 -32.04 41.65 53.77
CA LEU A 29 -31.02 41.97 54.77
C LEU A 29 -30.26 43.27 54.47
N LYS A 30 -30.97 44.40 54.54
CA LYS A 30 -30.38 45.73 54.73
C LYS A 30 -31.24 46.55 55.70
N ALA A 31 -30.79 46.69 56.95
CA ALA A 31 -30.71 47.97 57.68
C ALA A 31 -30.33 47.78 59.17
N GLN A 32 -29.08 48.15 59.46
CA GLN A 32 -28.58 48.91 60.62
C GLN A 32 -28.77 48.40 62.06
N GLY A 33 -27.62 47.99 62.65
CA GLY A 33 -27.38 47.94 64.08
C GLY A 33 -25.90 47.64 64.41
N SER A 34 -25.15 48.69 64.78
CA SER A 34 -23.78 48.74 65.37
C SER A 34 -22.55 48.77 64.44
N ALA A 35 -22.02 49.99 64.24
CA ALA A 35 -20.74 50.27 63.58
C ALA A 35 -19.49 49.98 64.45
N ALA A 36 -19.63 49.23 65.54
CA ALA A 36 -18.51 48.73 66.36
C ALA A 36 -18.39 47.20 66.38
N SER A 37 -19.35 46.47 65.79
CA SER A 37 -19.25 45.02 65.56
C SER A 37 -18.92 44.67 64.10
N SER A 38 -19.14 45.60 63.16
CA SER A 38 -18.93 45.41 61.72
C SER A 38 -17.47 45.12 61.33
N GLN A 39 -16.49 45.71 62.03
CA GLN A 39 -15.06 45.38 61.82
C GLN A 39 -14.69 43.99 62.36
N ALA A 40 -15.28 43.56 63.48
CA ALA A 40 -15.05 42.23 64.01
C ALA A 40 -15.74 41.15 63.16
N SER A 41 -16.97 41.39 62.68
CA SER A 41 -17.69 40.45 61.80
C SER A 41 -17.04 40.32 60.42
N SER A 42 -16.61 41.43 59.80
CA SER A 42 -15.87 41.42 58.53
C SER A 42 -14.48 40.79 58.67
N ALA A 43 -13.79 40.99 59.79
CA ALA A 43 -12.54 40.29 60.07
C ALA A 43 -12.75 38.77 60.22
N THR A 44 -13.79 38.35 60.97
CA THR A 44 -14.10 36.92 61.10
C THR A 44 -14.57 36.27 59.81
N ASP A 45 -15.29 37.00 58.95
CA ASP A 45 -15.75 36.50 57.66
C ASP A 45 -14.59 36.41 56.65
N ALA A 46 -13.65 37.37 56.67
CA ALA A 46 -12.42 37.30 55.89
C ALA A 46 -11.53 36.13 56.33
N ASP A 47 -11.39 35.90 57.65
CA ASP A 47 -10.66 34.76 58.19
C ASP A 47 -11.32 33.43 57.83
N ARG A 48 -12.66 33.35 57.87
CA ARG A 48 -13.41 32.16 57.44
C ARG A 48 -13.20 31.89 55.96
N SER A 49 -13.38 32.90 55.10
CA SER A 49 -13.19 32.76 53.65
C SER A 49 -11.76 32.36 53.29
N ARG A 50 -10.76 32.90 54.00
CA ARG A 50 -9.36 32.49 53.84
C ARG A 50 -9.16 31.02 54.21
N ARG A 51 -9.68 30.57 55.35
CA ARG A 51 -9.58 29.15 55.77
C ARG A 51 -10.30 28.22 54.80
N GLU A 52 -11.50 28.58 54.34
CA GLU A 52 -12.24 27.83 53.33
C GLU A 52 -11.45 27.75 52.01
N SER A 53 -10.81 28.85 51.60
CA SER A 53 -9.97 28.86 50.40
C SER A 53 -8.72 27.97 50.56
N GLU A 54 -8.07 28.00 51.72
CA GLU A 54 -6.93 27.15 52.06
C GLU A 54 -7.34 25.66 52.11
N GLU A 55 -8.52 25.34 52.65
CA GLU A 55 -9.06 23.99 52.68
C GLU A 55 -9.40 23.47 51.27
N ILE A 56 -10.07 24.29 50.45
CA ILE A 56 -10.38 23.96 49.05
C ILE A 56 -9.09 23.74 48.26
N ALA A 57 -8.09 24.60 48.43
CA ALA A 57 -6.80 24.47 47.78
C ALA A 57 -6.07 23.18 48.20
N THR A 58 -6.08 22.86 49.50
CA THR A 58 -5.47 21.63 50.03
C THR A 58 -6.17 20.39 49.49
N ARG A 59 -7.51 20.37 49.48
CA ARG A 59 -8.29 19.27 48.92
C ARG A 59 -8.05 19.12 47.41
N LYS A 60 -7.98 20.22 46.67
CA LYS A 60 -7.67 20.21 45.24
C LYS A 60 -6.28 19.63 44.98
N ALA A 61 -5.27 20.07 45.72
CA ALA A 61 -3.91 19.56 45.60
C ALA A 61 -3.82 18.06 45.91
N ALA A 62 -4.56 17.58 46.92
CA ALA A 62 -4.65 16.15 47.22
C ALA A 62 -5.29 15.36 46.07
N LEU A 63 -6.41 15.83 45.51
CA LEU A 63 -7.06 15.19 44.35
C LEU A 63 -6.15 15.15 43.12
N GLN A 64 -5.41 16.23 42.86
CA GLN A 64 -4.43 16.28 41.78
C GLN A 64 -3.26 15.31 42.02
N ALA A 65 -2.77 15.17 43.25
CA ALA A 65 -1.72 14.20 43.57
C ALA A 65 -2.20 12.76 43.35
N THR A 66 -3.45 12.47 43.74
CA THR A 66 -4.08 11.16 43.49
C THR A 66 -4.21 10.90 41.99
N SER A 67 -4.75 11.85 41.21
CA SER A 67 -4.94 11.64 39.77
C SER A 67 -3.62 11.43 39.03
N ARG A 68 -2.56 12.12 39.44
CA ARG A 68 -1.21 11.86 38.90
C ARG A 68 -0.73 10.45 39.20
N ALA A 69 -0.92 9.97 40.43
CA ALA A 69 -0.52 8.63 40.81
C ALA A 69 -1.30 7.57 40.03
N ASP A 70 -2.60 7.79 39.86
CA ASP A 70 -3.50 6.92 39.12
C ASP A 70 -3.14 6.88 37.62
N LEU A 71 -2.71 7.99 37.03
CA LEU A 71 -2.27 8.06 35.63
C LEU A 71 -0.85 7.54 35.40
N GLU A 72 -0.08 7.25 36.44
CA GLU A 72 1.31 6.80 36.27
C GLU A 72 1.40 5.44 35.55
N THR A 73 0.37 4.60 35.68
CA THR A 73 0.29 3.29 35.01
C THR A 73 0.31 3.39 33.49
N VAL A 74 -0.21 4.49 32.92
CA VAL A 74 -0.26 4.77 31.47
C VAL A 74 1.13 4.89 30.85
N PHE A 75 2.14 5.26 31.65
CA PHE A 75 3.52 5.36 31.16
C PHE A 75 4.23 4.01 31.07
N SER A 76 3.65 2.94 31.60
CA SER A 76 4.18 1.59 31.39
C SER A 76 4.01 1.18 29.91
N PRO A 77 5.03 0.60 29.26
CA PRO A 77 4.93 0.21 27.86
C PRO A 77 3.81 -0.79 27.59
N ASP A 78 3.57 -1.71 28.52
CA ASP A 78 2.60 -2.81 28.37
C ASP A 78 1.21 -2.45 28.94
N TRP A 79 0.95 -1.18 29.24
CA TRP A 79 -0.33 -0.76 29.81
C TRP A 79 -1.46 -0.98 28.80
N ILE A 80 -1.25 -0.57 27.54
CA ILE A 80 -2.27 -0.59 26.49
C ILE A 80 -2.70 -2.00 26.11
N ASP A 81 -1.82 -2.98 26.29
CA ASP A 81 -2.12 -4.39 26.01
C ASP A 81 -2.93 -5.06 27.12
N ARG A 82 -2.95 -4.46 28.32
CA ARG A 82 -3.70 -4.96 29.49
C ARG A 82 -4.96 -4.16 29.78
N ALA A 83 -4.98 -2.90 29.39
CA ALA A 83 -6.10 -2.00 29.61
C ALA A 83 -7.30 -2.42 28.77
N ASP A 84 -8.47 -2.45 29.40
CA ASP A 84 -9.74 -2.60 28.69
C ASP A 84 -10.27 -1.23 28.22
N ALA A 85 -11.38 -1.25 27.48
CA ALA A 85 -12.00 -0.02 26.98
C ALA A 85 -12.43 0.93 28.11
N HIS A 86 -12.86 0.37 29.24
CA HIS A 86 -13.29 1.12 30.42
C HIS A 86 -12.12 1.88 31.05
N GLU A 87 -10.99 1.21 31.26
CA GLU A 87 -9.78 1.80 31.82
C GLU A 87 -9.23 2.88 30.89
N ILE A 88 -9.13 2.61 29.58
CA ILE A 88 -8.69 3.60 28.59
C ILE A 88 -9.59 4.84 28.65
N TYR A 89 -10.91 4.65 28.67
CA TYR A 89 -11.87 5.75 28.73
C TYR A 89 -11.72 6.56 30.02
N THR A 90 -11.68 5.88 31.16
CA THR A 90 -11.60 6.52 32.49
C THR A 90 -10.30 7.31 32.64
N LYS A 91 -9.16 6.73 32.27
CA LYS A 91 -7.85 7.40 32.32
C LYS A 91 -7.78 8.59 31.35
N LEU A 92 -8.42 8.49 30.18
CA LEU A 92 -8.50 9.60 29.25
C LEU A 92 -9.31 10.77 29.82
N GLN A 93 -10.48 10.51 30.42
CA GLN A 93 -11.32 11.54 31.03
C GLN A 93 -10.63 12.19 32.22
N GLU A 94 -9.99 11.38 33.07
CA GLU A 94 -9.20 11.87 34.20
C GLU A 94 -8.04 12.77 33.72
N ALA A 95 -7.27 12.32 32.74
CA ALA A 95 -6.19 13.11 32.16
C ALA A 95 -6.72 14.39 31.49
N ALA A 96 -7.87 14.31 30.80
CA ALA A 96 -8.51 15.46 30.15
C ALA A 96 -8.97 16.53 31.15
N ALA A 97 -9.46 16.12 32.33
CA ALA A 97 -9.90 17.03 33.37
C ALA A 97 -8.74 17.87 33.95
N TRP A 98 -7.54 17.27 34.06
CA TRP A 98 -6.38 17.90 34.70
C TRP A 98 -5.33 18.47 33.72
N ARG A 99 -5.41 18.19 32.41
CA ARG A 99 -4.37 18.54 31.43
C ARG A 99 -4.01 20.03 31.36
N SER A 100 -4.95 20.93 31.66
CA SER A 100 -4.68 22.38 31.64
C SER A 100 -3.93 22.87 32.88
N GLU A 101 -3.99 22.11 33.97
CA GLU A 101 -3.42 22.48 35.27
C GLU A 101 -2.14 21.69 35.60
N ASP A 102 -1.99 20.47 35.06
CA ASP A 102 -0.84 19.61 35.29
C ASP A 102 -0.21 19.10 33.99
N THR A 103 1.08 19.38 33.81
CA THR A 103 1.86 18.91 32.66
C THR A 103 1.95 17.38 32.60
N ARG A 104 2.01 16.69 33.73
CA ARG A 104 2.08 15.21 33.77
C ARG A 104 0.78 14.60 33.25
N CYS A 105 -0.36 15.17 33.63
CA CYS A 105 -1.67 14.74 33.12
C CYS A 105 -1.81 15.05 31.62
N ALA A 106 -1.28 16.18 31.14
CA ALA A 106 -1.22 16.48 29.71
C ALA A 106 -0.39 15.46 28.92
N GLN A 107 0.76 15.05 29.47
CA GLN A 107 1.59 13.98 28.89
C GLN A 107 0.86 12.64 28.88
N ALA A 108 0.18 12.28 29.98
CA ALA A 108 -0.61 11.06 30.05
C ALA A 108 -1.72 11.06 28.98
N TYR A 109 -2.46 12.16 28.84
CA TYR A 109 -3.48 12.32 27.80
C TYR A 109 -2.92 12.08 26.39
N ALA A 110 -1.79 12.72 26.06
CA ALA A 110 -1.14 12.56 24.76
C ALA A 110 -0.66 11.11 24.54
N ARG A 111 -0.14 10.47 25.60
CA ARG A 111 0.33 9.08 25.55
C ARG A 111 -0.82 8.10 25.33
N ILE A 112 -1.98 8.32 25.95
CA ILE A 112 -3.18 7.50 25.74
C ILE A 112 -3.64 7.62 24.28
N GLU A 113 -3.77 8.86 23.78
CA GLU A 113 -4.12 9.12 22.37
C GLU A 113 -3.19 8.41 21.39
N GLU A 114 -1.88 8.59 21.57
CA GLU A 114 -0.86 7.96 20.73
C GLU A 114 -0.95 6.43 20.81
N SER A 115 -0.97 5.85 22.01
CA SER A 115 -0.96 4.40 22.19
C SER A 115 -2.21 3.75 21.58
N VAL A 116 -3.38 4.34 21.77
CA VAL A 116 -4.64 3.84 21.20
C VAL A 116 -4.66 4.03 19.68
N SER A 117 -4.17 5.16 19.18
CA SER A 117 -4.09 5.41 17.74
C SER A 117 -3.11 4.47 17.05
N ASP A 118 -1.96 4.22 17.66
CA ASP A 118 -0.93 3.32 17.13
C ASP A 118 -1.35 1.86 17.18
N ARG A 119 -2.07 1.42 18.22
CA ARG A 119 -2.50 0.03 18.37
C ARG A 119 -3.76 -0.29 17.58
N TYR A 120 -4.79 0.55 17.70
CA TYR A 120 -6.12 0.28 17.16
C TYR A 120 -6.45 1.13 15.93
N GLY A 121 -5.71 2.22 15.66
CA GLY A 121 -5.99 3.12 14.52
C GLY A 121 -7.15 4.07 14.79
N VAL A 122 -7.49 4.23 16.08
CA VAL A 122 -8.65 4.95 16.55
C VAL A 122 -8.19 6.10 17.44
N ARG A 123 -8.84 7.26 17.37
CA ARG A 123 -8.58 8.37 18.29
C ARG A 123 -9.59 8.31 19.44
N PRO A 124 -9.18 8.04 20.68
CA PRO A 124 -10.15 7.84 21.75
C PRO A 124 -10.93 9.11 22.10
N SER A 125 -10.36 10.32 21.91
CA SER A 125 -11.07 11.60 22.12
C SER A 125 -12.22 11.89 21.17
N THR A 126 -12.38 11.15 20.07
CA THR A 126 -13.56 11.35 19.20
C THR A 126 -14.82 10.72 19.78
N TYR A 127 -14.70 9.88 20.80
CA TYR A 127 -15.81 9.16 21.41
C TYR A 127 -16.23 9.87 22.70
N GLN A 128 -17.52 10.18 22.80
CA GLN A 128 -18.10 10.80 24.00
C GLN A 128 -18.46 9.77 25.06
N ASP A 129 -18.71 8.52 24.65
CA ASP A 129 -19.16 7.45 25.52
C ASP A 129 -18.21 6.24 25.45
N GLU A 130 -18.11 5.53 26.57
CA GLU A 130 -17.29 4.32 26.71
C GLU A 130 -17.71 3.22 25.74
N ILE A 131 -19.02 2.98 25.58
CA ILE A 131 -19.55 1.93 24.70
C ILE A 131 -19.14 2.20 23.25
N ALA A 132 -19.19 3.47 22.83
CA ALA A 132 -18.80 3.87 21.48
C ALA A 132 -17.28 3.70 21.27
N LEU A 133 -16.47 4.01 22.30
CA LEU A 133 -15.04 3.74 22.27
C LEU A 133 -14.77 2.24 22.15
N ALA A 134 -15.41 1.40 22.98
CA ALA A 134 -15.24 -0.05 22.96
C ALA A 134 -15.52 -0.64 21.57
N ALA A 135 -16.65 -0.26 20.97
CA ALA A 135 -16.99 -0.67 19.60
C ALA A 135 -15.96 -0.14 18.58
N GLY A 136 -15.44 1.08 18.77
CA GLY A 136 -14.38 1.65 17.94
C GLY A 136 -13.09 0.83 18.00
N LEU A 137 -12.65 0.44 19.21
CA LEU A 137 -11.43 -0.34 19.44
C LEU A 137 -11.54 -1.74 18.80
N GLU A 138 -12.66 -2.42 18.99
CA GLU A 138 -12.93 -3.74 18.40
C GLU A 138 -12.87 -3.67 16.86
N ASN A 139 -13.58 -2.73 16.25
CA ASN A 139 -13.53 -2.49 14.80
C ASN A 139 -12.12 -2.15 14.31
N GLY A 140 -11.37 -1.36 15.07
CA GLY A 140 -9.98 -1.01 14.75
C GLY A 140 -9.06 -2.23 14.75
N HIS A 141 -9.21 -3.08 15.76
CA HIS A 141 -8.48 -4.34 15.87
C HIS A 141 -8.78 -5.27 14.69
N GLU A 142 -10.06 -5.49 14.37
CA GLU A 142 -10.46 -6.32 13.23
C GLU A 142 -9.93 -5.78 11.90
N LYS A 143 -10.06 -4.48 11.65
CA LYS A 143 -9.58 -3.86 10.40
C LYS A 143 -8.09 -4.02 10.23
N ARG A 144 -7.32 -3.86 11.30
CA ARG A 144 -5.87 -4.07 11.27
C ARG A 144 -5.50 -5.53 11.10
N GLY A 145 -6.21 -6.45 11.75
CA GLY A 145 -6.08 -7.89 11.51
C GLY A 145 -6.24 -8.21 10.03
N ARG A 146 -7.38 -7.83 9.43
CA ARG A 146 -7.64 -8.01 7.99
C ARG A 146 -6.57 -7.34 7.11
N ALA A 147 -6.11 -6.14 7.46
CA ALA A 147 -5.07 -5.46 6.69
C ALA A 147 -3.71 -6.17 6.77
N ASN A 148 -3.38 -6.78 7.90
CA ASN A 148 -2.18 -7.60 8.06
C ASN A 148 -2.30 -8.90 7.28
N ASP A 149 -3.45 -9.57 7.33
CA ASP A 149 -3.73 -10.78 6.54
C ASP A 149 -3.58 -10.48 5.03
N MET A 150 -4.21 -9.39 4.56
CA MET A 150 -4.07 -8.95 3.16
C MET A 150 -2.63 -8.64 2.75
N ARG A 151 -1.80 -8.10 3.66
CA ARG A 151 -0.38 -7.86 3.39
C ARG A 151 0.41 -9.16 3.32
N ALA A 152 0.10 -10.13 4.18
CA ALA A 152 0.72 -11.44 4.15
C ALA A 152 0.36 -12.18 2.86
N ASP A 153 -0.92 -12.14 2.47
CA ASP A 153 -1.40 -12.71 1.20
C ASP A 153 -0.75 -12.04 -0.01
N ALA A 154 -0.64 -10.71 0.00
CA ALA A 154 0.03 -9.98 -1.07
C ALA A 154 1.52 -10.34 -1.19
N ALA A 155 2.23 -10.48 -0.07
CA ALA A 155 3.63 -10.92 -0.07
C ALA A 155 3.78 -12.34 -0.63
N ALA A 156 2.87 -13.25 -0.27
CA ALA A 156 2.86 -14.61 -0.79
C ALA A 156 2.61 -14.65 -2.32
N LEU A 157 1.69 -13.81 -2.81
CA LEU A 157 1.43 -13.68 -4.26
C LEU A 157 2.61 -13.07 -5.01
N ASP A 158 3.32 -12.11 -4.43
CA ASP A 158 4.52 -11.51 -5.03
C ASP A 158 5.66 -12.55 -5.15
N ASP A 159 5.84 -13.39 -4.13
CA ASP A 159 6.81 -14.49 -4.15
C ASP A 159 6.45 -15.54 -5.22
N GLU A 160 5.17 -15.90 -5.35
CA GLU A 160 4.69 -16.81 -6.40
C GLU A 160 4.89 -16.21 -7.81
N ASN A 161 4.55 -14.95 -8.00
CA ASN A 161 4.76 -14.25 -9.27
C ASN A 161 6.24 -14.22 -9.66
N LYS A 162 7.13 -14.00 -8.68
CA LYS A 162 8.57 -14.02 -8.92
C LYS A 162 9.03 -15.42 -9.36
N ALA A 163 8.56 -16.48 -8.70
CA ALA A 163 8.89 -17.85 -9.10
C ALA A 163 8.42 -18.18 -10.53
N LEU A 164 7.22 -17.70 -10.92
CA LEU A 164 6.71 -17.88 -12.28
C LEU A 164 7.54 -17.11 -13.33
N LEU A 165 7.99 -15.89 -13.01
CA LEU A 165 8.87 -15.11 -13.88
C LEU A 165 10.23 -15.80 -14.05
N ASP A 166 10.84 -16.27 -12.96
CA ASP A 166 12.10 -17.00 -13.01
C ASP A 166 11.97 -18.30 -13.85
N GLN A 167 10.82 -18.98 -13.74
CA GLN A 167 10.52 -20.17 -14.56
C GLN A 167 10.36 -19.81 -16.05
N ALA A 168 9.67 -18.71 -16.37
CA ALA A 168 9.51 -18.24 -17.74
C ALA A 168 10.86 -17.84 -18.36
N ASP A 169 11.70 -17.12 -17.61
CA ASP A 169 13.04 -16.73 -18.04
C ASP A 169 13.91 -17.96 -18.33
N LEU A 170 13.81 -19.02 -17.51
CA LEU A 170 14.49 -20.28 -17.77
C LEU A 170 14.00 -20.94 -19.06
N GLN A 171 12.69 -20.96 -19.30
CA GLN A 171 12.12 -21.53 -20.53
C GLN A 171 12.55 -20.75 -21.77
N ASP A 172 12.58 -19.42 -21.70
CA ASP A 172 13.07 -18.58 -22.79
C ASP A 172 14.57 -18.80 -23.06
N GLN A 173 15.38 -18.97 -22.02
CA GLN A 173 16.79 -19.34 -22.18
C GLN A 173 16.97 -20.69 -22.86
N LEU A 174 16.20 -21.70 -22.44
CA LEU A 174 16.24 -23.03 -23.05
C LEU A 174 15.80 -22.99 -24.51
N ALA A 175 14.71 -22.27 -24.82
CA ALA A 175 14.22 -22.10 -26.19
C ALA A 175 15.25 -21.40 -27.08
N ASN A 176 15.87 -20.31 -26.60
CA ASN A 176 16.92 -19.62 -27.34
C ASN A 176 18.15 -20.52 -27.56
N SER A 177 18.57 -21.29 -26.55
CA SER A 177 19.70 -22.22 -26.69
C SER A 177 19.43 -23.33 -27.70
N ALA A 178 18.18 -23.79 -27.81
CA ALA A 178 17.78 -24.79 -28.80
C ALA A 178 17.81 -24.22 -30.23
N ILE A 179 17.36 -22.97 -30.41
CA ILE A 179 17.46 -22.26 -31.70
C ILE A 179 18.93 -22.09 -32.08
N ASP A 180 19.79 -21.63 -31.16
CA ASP A 180 21.22 -21.45 -31.43
C ASP A 180 21.92 -22.76 -31.81
N GLN A 181 21.50 -23.89 -31.22
CA GLN A 181 22.03 -25.22 -31.59
C GLN A 181 21.56 -25.66 -32.97
N GLU A 182 20.29 -25.42 -33.30
CA GLU A 182 19.73 -25.74 -34.61
C GLU A 182 20.39 -24.90 -35.71
N ASP A 183 20.55 -23.60 -35.49
CA ASP A 183 21.24 -22.69 -36.40
C ASP A 183 22.70 -23.13 -36.63
N LYS A 184 23.40 -23.56 -35.58
CA LYS A 184 24.75 -24.14 -35.71
C LYS A 184 24.76 -25.42 -36.54
N ARG A 185 23.80 -26.33 -36.32
CA ARG A 185 23.71 -27.57 -37.10
C ARG A 185 23.46 -27.27 -38.57
N GLN A 186 22.57 -26.33 -38.88
CA GLN A 186 22.31 -25.92 -40.26
C GLN A 186 23.55 -25.30 -40.91
N LEU A 187 24.30 -24.45 -40.19
CA LEU A 187 25.56 -23.88 -40.69
C LEU A 187 26.63 -24.95 -40.94
N GLU A 188 26.69 -26.00 -40.12
CA GLU A 188 27.59 -27.15 -40.33
C GLU A 188 27.17 -27.97 -41.56
N GLU A 189 25.87 -28.26 -41.70
CA GLU A 189 25.31 -28.95 -42.87
C GLU A 189 25.56 -28.16 -44.17
N ASP A 190 25.35 -26.84 -44.16
CA ASP A 190 25.61 -25.96 -45.30
C ASP A 190 27.10 -25.93 -45.67
N ARG A 191 27.99 -25.93 -44.66
CA ARG A 191 29.44 -25.98 -44.88
C ARG A 191 29.85 -27.32 -45.51
N ASP A 192 29.32 -28.43 -45.02
CA ASP A 192 29.62 -29.76 -45.55
C ASP A 192 29.11 -29.91 -46.99
N GLN A 193 27.92 -29.38 -47.29
CA GLN A 193 27.40 -29.31 -48.66
C GLN A 193 28.30 -28.47 -49.56
N ALA A 194 28.75 -27.29 -49.11
CA ALA A 194 29.66 -26.44 -49.88
C ALA A 194 31.02 -27.13 -50.15
N LEU A 195 31.55 -27.89 -49.20
CA LEU A 195 32.77 -28.68 -49.37
C LEU A 195 32.57 -29.84 -50.37
N GLN A 196 31.41 -30.51 -50.33
CA GLN A 196 31.07 -31.54 -51.30
C GLN A 196 30.91 -30.96 -52.71
N GLU A 197 30.21 -29.84 -52.87
CA GLU A 197 30.08 -29.16 -54.17
C GLU A 197 31.45 -28.72 -54.71
N ALA A 198 32.33 -28.20 -53.87
CA ALA A 198 33.69 -27.81 -54.27
C ALA A 198 34.53 -29.03 -54.68
N ALA A 199 34.39 -30.17 -54.00
CA ALA A 199 35.08 -31.40 -54.36
C ALA A 199 34.61 -31.98 -55.70
N ILE A 200 33.30 -31.94 -55.97
CA ILE A 200 32.74 -32.36 -57.26
C ILE A 200 33.21 -31.43 -58.37
N ALA A 201 33.14 -30.11 -58.15
CA ALA A 201 33.60 -29.13 -59.14
C ALA A 201 35.10 -29.29 -59.50
N GLY A 202 35.96 -29.60 -58.51
CA GLY A 202 37.37 -29.90 -58.77
C GLY A 202 37.58 -31.19 -59.57
N GLN A 203 36.76 -32.22 -59.35
CA GLN A 203 36.79 -33.45 -60.18
C GLN A 203 36.32 -33.19 -61.61
N ASP A 204 35.34 -32.32 -61.80
CA ASP A 204 34.86 -31.92 -63.12
C ASP A 204 35.94 -31.13 -63.88
N GLU A 205 36.70 -30.25 -63.21
CA GLU A 205 37.86 -29.56 -63.81
C GLU A 205 38.97 -30.53 -64.22
N GLU A 206 39.33 -31.50 -63.37
CA GLU A 206 40.32 -32.54 -63.72
C GLU A 206 39.89 -33.40 -64.91
N GLN A 207 38.58 -33.69 -65.03
CA GLN A 207 38.03 -34.43 -66.17
C GLN A 207 38.09 -33.62 -67.46
N LEU A 208 37.76 -32.32 -67.41
CA LEU A 208 37.84 -31.41 -68.55
C LEU A 208 39.28 -31.25 -69.05
N ASP A 209 40.25 -31.15 -68.14
CA ASP A 209 41.66 -31.08 -68.51
C ASP A 209 42.13 -32.39 -69.17
N ALA A 210 41.76 -33.54 -68.62
CA ALA A 210 42.08 -34.84 -69.21
C ALA A 210 41.41 -35.06 -70.58
N GLU A 211 40.19 -34.54 -70.78
CA GLU A 211 39.47 -34.59 -72.06
C GLU A 211 40.11 -33.66 -73.10
N ALA A 212 40.49 -32.45 -72.71
CA ALA A 212 41.26 -31.54 -73.57
C ALA A 212 42.59 -32.18 -74.00
N GLU A 213 43.32 -32.82 -73.09
CA GLU A 213 44.55 -33.57 -73.43
C GLU A 213 44.28 -34.74 -74.39
N ARG A 214 43.17 -35.47 -74.24
CA ARG A 214 42.78 -36.54 -75.18
C ARG A 214 42.51 -36.00 -76.58
N LEU A 215 41.79 -34.88 -76.69
CA LEU A 215 41.50 -34.25 -77.97
C LEU A 215 42.78 -33.72 -78.65
N HIS A 216 43.70 -33.14 -77.89
CA HIS A 216 45.03 -32.77 -78.41
C HIS A 216 45.81 -33.99 -78.90
N ASN A 217 45.85 -35.08 -78.13
CA ASN A 217 46.53 -36.32 -78.53
C ASN A 217 45.90 -37.00 -79.76
N ALA A 218 44.61 -36.75 -80.03
CA ALA A 218 43.93 -37.19 -81.25
C ALA A 218 44.29 -36.33 -82.49
N GLY A 219 45.12 -35.29 -82.33
CA GLY A 219 45.64 -34.48 -83.43
C GLY A 219 44.77 -33.29 -83.82
N LEU A 220 43.85 -32.85 -82.95
CA LEU A 220 43.06 -31.63 -83.15
C LEU A 220 43.89 -30.38 -82.83
N GLU A 221 43.77 -29.35 -83.67
CA GLU A 221 44.39 -28.04 -83.44
C GLU A 221 43.65 -27.26 -82.34
N ASP A 222 44.35 -26.37 -81.62
CA ASP A 222 43.87 -25.66 -80.43
C ASP A 222 42.49 -25.00 -80.61
N GLU A 223 42.20 -24.47 -81.79
CA GLU A 223 40.93 -23.80 -82.10
C GLU A 223 39.75 -24.80 -82.21
N GLN A 224 40.03 -26.03 -82.66
CA GLN A 224 39.05 -27.12 -82.74
C GLN A 224 38.80 -27.76 -81.37
N VAL A 225 39.84 -27.89 -80.54
CA VAL A 225 39.72 -28.35 -79.14
C VAL A 225 38.87 -27.38 -78.33
N GLN A 226 39.13 -26.06 -78.43
CA GLN A 226 38.31 -25.05 -77.75
C GLN A 226 36.85 -25.06 -78.22
N GLY A 227 36.62 -25.30 -79.52
CA GLY A 227 35.28 -25.46 -80.09
C GLY A 227 34.53 -26.68 -79.52
N ALA A 228 35.19 -27.84 -79.46
CA ALA A 228 34.62 -29.08 -78.90
C ALA A 228 34.34 -28.95 -77.40
N MET A 229 35.31 -28.47 -76.62
CA MET A 229 35.18 -28.23 -75.18
C MET A 229 34.02 -27.27 -74.86
N ARG A 230 33.78 -26.24 -75.69
CA ARG A 230 32.68 -25.29 -75.47
C ARG A 230 31.30 -25.92 -75.71
N VAL A 231 31.20 -26.92 -76.60
CA VAL A 231 29.95 -27.64 -76.87
C VAL A 231 29.63 -28.63 -75.75
N GLU A 232 30.65 -29.31 -75.22
CA GLU A 232 30.50 -30.23 -74.08
C GLU A 232 30.19 -29.49 -72.77
N VAL A 233 30.90 -28.38 -72.47
CA VAL A 233 30.62 -27.53 -71.29
C VAL A 233 29.21 -26.91 -71.36
N THR A 234 28.65 -26.69 -72.55
CA THR A 234 27.26 -26.21 -72.69
C THR A 234 26.21 -27.31 -72.59
N HIS A 235 26.59 -28.59 -72.67
CA HIS A 235 25.71 -29.74 -72.44
C HIS A 235 25.81 -30.31 -71.02
N THR A 236 26.97 -30.20 -70.34
CA THR A 236 27.16 -30.71 -68.97
C THR A 236 26.75 -29.72 -67.88
N LYS A 237 26.67 -28.41 -68.19
CA LYS A 237 26.14 -27.41 -67.25
C LYS A 237 24.62 -27.51 -67.19
N ASP A 238 24.15 -28.42 -66.34
CA ASP A 238 22.77 -28.74 -66.02
C ASP A 238 21.77 -27.59 -66.27
N VAL A 239 20.93 -27.77 -67.29
CA VAL A 239 19.67 -27.01 -67.50
C VAL A 239 18.73 -27.14 -66.27
N ASN A 240 19.02 -28.07 -65.35
CA ASN A 240 18.27 -28.26 -64.11
C ASN A 240 18.67 -27.36 -62.93
N ARG A 241 19.81 -26.64 -62.97
CA ARG A 241 20.19 -25.73 -61.86
C ARG A 241 19.35 -24.45 -61.83
N ALA A 242 18.72 -24.07 -62.94
CA ALA A 242 17.83 -22.92 -63.04
C ALA A 242 16.44 -23.13 -62.40
N VAL A 243 16.04 -24.37 -62.10
CA VAL A 243 14.68 -24.68 -61.60
C VAL A 243 14.59 -24.64 -60.06
N LYS A 244 15.71 -24.66 -59.33
CA LYS A 244 15.71 -24.58 -57.85
C LYS A 244 15.93 -23.19 -57.26
N ALA A 245 16.21 -22.17 -58.06
CA ALA A 245 16.30 -20.78 -57.60
C ALA A 245 14.95 -20.04 -57.57
N GLY A 246 13.84 -20.70 -57.99
CA GLY A 246 12.54 -20.06 -58.21
C GLY A 246 11.47 -20.27 -57.12
N GLU A 247 11.69 -21.14 -56.13
CA GLU A 247 10.61 -21.54 -55.22
C GLU A 247 11.02 -21.45 -53.74
N ASN A 248 11.32 -20.23 -53.29
CA ASN A 248 11.14 -19.87 -51.87
C ASN A 248 11.06 -18.35 -51.69
N GLN A 249 10.13 -17.71 -52.40
CA GLN A 249 9.63 -16.40 -52.02
C GLN A 249 8.15 -16.48 -51.67
N LYS A 250 7.85 -16.06 -50.44
CA LYS A 250 6.53 -15.75 -49.83
C LYS A 250 5.90 -16.83 -48.95
N ARG A 251 6.49 -17.02 -47.77
CA ARG A 251 5.70 -16.95 -46.53
C ARG A 251 6.03 -15.66 -45.81
N GLY A 252 5.25 -14.63 -46.13
CA GLY A 252 5.23 -13.38 -45.38
C GLY A 252 4.71 -13.65 -43.98
N HIS A 253 5.62 -13.94 -43.05
CA HIS A 253 5.32 -13.90 -41.63
C HIS A 253 5.12 -12.42 -41.28
N THR A 254 3.86 -12.00 -41.18
CA THR A 254 3.48 -10.73 -40.58
C THR A 254 3.90 -10.76 -39.10
N ARG A 255 5.16 -10.40 -38.85
CA ARG A 255 5.64 -9.97 -37.54
C ARG A 255 4.79 -8.77 -37.14
N ARG A 256 3.75 -9.02 -36.35
CA ARG A 256 3.07 -8.02 -35.52
C ARG A 256 4.15 -7.29 -34.71
N ARG A 257 4.57 -6.12 -35.19
CA ARG A 257 5.26 -5.12 -34.38
C ARG A 257 4.23 -4.54 -33.40
N SER A 258 4.02 -5.22 -32.28
CA SER A 258 3.60 -4.57 -31.04
C SER A 258 4.81 -3.82 -30.49
N ARG A 259 5.03 -2.59 -30.94
CA ARG A 259 5.89 -1.64 -30.23
C ARG A 259 5.17 -0.32 -30.03
N ASN A 260 5.00 -0.02 -28.74
CA ASN A 260 4.85 1.29 -28.12
C ASN A 260 3.43 1.76 -27.82
N ARG A 261 2.80 1.05 -26.88
CA ARG A 261 1.99 1.69 -25.83
C ARG A 261 2.93 2.02 -24.67
N ALA A 262 3.56 3.19 -24.73
CA ALA A 262 4.24 3.77 -23.58
C ALA A 262 4.15 5.30 -23.63
N LYS A 263 3.66 5.86 -22.52
CA LYS A 263 3.72 7.28 -22.07
C LYS A 263 2.62 8.22 -22.55
N SER A 264 1.48 8.15 -21.86
CA SER A 264 0.73 9.34 -21.42
C SER A 264 0.20 9.14 -19.98
N ARG A 265 1.12 8.99 -19.03
CA ARG A 265 0.88 9.25 -17.61
C ARG A 265 2.06 10.04 -17.08
N ALA A 266 2.02 11.36 -17.33
CA ALA A 266 2.78 12.36 -16.61
C ALA A 266 2.16 13.74 -16.90
N SER A 267 0.97 13.97 -16.36
CA SER A 267 0.50 15.32 -16.05
C SER A 267 -0.13 15.29 -14.66
N ALA A 268 0.75 15.03 -13.69
CA ALA A 268 0.53 15.29 -12.28
C ALA A 268 1.75 16.08 -11.80
N LYS A 269 1.82 17.34 -12.21
CA LYS A 269 2.66 18.33 -11.54
C LYS A 269 2.04 19.71 -11.69
N THR A 270 1.95 20.38 -10.55
CA THR A 270 1.87 21.84 -10.38
C THR A 270 0.56 22.54 -10.75
N MET A 271 -0.40 22.52 -9.82
CA MET A 271 -1.05 23.75 -9.35
C MET A 271 -1.20 23.70 -7.82
N SER A 272 -0.08 23.93 -7.14
CA SER A 272 -0.07 24.55 -5.81
C SER A 272 0.90 25.71 -5.90
N ARG A 273 0.31 26.90 -6.10
CA ARG A 273 0.78 28.23 -5.69
C ARG A 273 -0.04 29.29 -6.42
N GLY A 274 -0.89 29.99 -5.67
CA GLY A 274 -1.69 31.07 -6.23
C GLY A 274 -2.64 31.71 -5.24
N ARG A 275 -2.05 32.34 -4.21
CA ARG A 275 -2.58 33.42 -3.35
C ARG A 275 -3.77 33.14 -2.44
#